data_AF-A0A2K5KHN2-F1
#
_entry.id   AF-A0A2K5KHN2-F1
#
_cell.length_a   1.000
_cell.length_b   1.000
_cell.length_c   1.000
_cell.angle_alpha   90.00
_cell.angle_beta   90.00
_cell.angle_gamma   90.00
#
_symmetry.space_group_name_H-M   'P 1'
#
loop_
_entity.id
_entity.type
_entity.pdbx_description
1 polymer ?
#
loop_
_entity_poly.entity_id
_entity_poly.type
_entity_poly.pdbx_seq_one_letter_code
_entity_poly.pdbx_strand_id
1 'polypeptide(L)'
;MSEKFALLLQCIDRLNGIFIKPTGDTKLESILIATELPLFLFDKQFEIINAIYEPMEEECEWKPDEEDKILEQLKEKAKIEEEKKDEEKEEPIGIPEFWLTIFKNVDLLSDMLQEHDEPILKHLKYIKMKFSDADQPMSFVLEFHFEPSEYFTNEVPTKTYRMRSEPDDSDPFSFDGPEIMGCTGCQIDWKKGKNVTLRTIKKKQKHKGRGTVCTVTKTVSNDSCFNFFAPPEVPESGDLDDDAEAIHAADFEIGHFLPERIIPRSVLYFTGEVIEDDDDDYDDEVLFT
;
A
#
# COMPACT_ATOMS: atom_id res chain seq x y z
N MET A 1 18.12 -15.75 -5.42
CA MET A 1 17.86 -14.33 -5.72
C MET A 1 18.89 -13.93 -6.78
N SER A 2 18.46 -13.47 -7.96
CA SER A 2 19.38 -13.19 -9.09
C SER A 2 20.34 -12.04 -8.73
N GLU A 3 21.56 -12.04 -9.25
CA GLU A 3 22.51 -10.92 -9.12
C GLU A 3 21.89 -9.60 -9.63
N LYS A 4 21.02 -9.70 -10.66
CA LYS A 4 20.20 -8.59 -11.17
C LYS A 4 19.19 -8.05 -10.15
N PHE A 5 18.70 -8.92 -9.26
CA PHE A 5 17.71 -8.57 -8.24
C PHE A 5 18.32 -7.72 -7.11
N ALA A 6 19.54 -8.05 -6.69
CA ALA A 6 20.27 -7.26 -5.70
C ALA A 6 20.61 -5.85 -6.24
N LEU A 7 21.02 -5.77 -7.51
CA LEU A 7 21.29 -4.50 -8.19
C LEU A 7 20.02 -3.63 -8.34
N LEU A 8 18.86 -4.26 -8.54
CA LEU A 8 17.56 -3.59 -8.64
C LEU A 8 17.13 -2.92 -7.34
N LEU A 9 17.26 -3.66 -6.23
CA LEU A 9 16.96 -3.15 -4.88
C LEU A 9 17.92 -2.01 -4.53
N GLN A 10 19.21 -2.16 -4.83
CA GLN A 10 20.23 -1.12 -4.62
C GLN A 10 19.94 0.16 -5.41
N CYS A 11 19.47 0.06 -6.66
CA CYS A 11 19.03 1.22 -7.45
C CYS A 11 17.86 1.95 -6.78
N ILE A 12 16.84 1.20 -6.33
CA ILE A 12 15.64 1.78 -5.71
C ILE A 12 15.98 2.42 -4.36
N ASP A 13 16.79 1.75 -3.53
CA ASP A 13 17.28 2.30 -2.25
C ASP A 13 18.13 3.55 -2.44
N ARG A 14 18.92 3.64 -3.51
CA ARG A 14 19.68 4.86 -3.85
C ARG A 14 18.77 6.01 -4.26
N LEU A 15 17.72 5.76 -5.03
CA LEU A 15 16.72 6.77 -5.39
C LEU A 15 15.98 7.28 -4.14
N ASN A 16 15.70 6.38 -3.18
CA ASN A 16 15.05 6.72 -1.92
C ASN A 16 15.99 7.43 -0.93
N GLY A 17 17.26 7.02 -0.83
CA GLY A 17 18.27 7.58 0.09
C GLY A 17 18.72 9.01 -0.24
N ILE A 18 18.66 9.43 -1.51
CA ILE A 18 18.94 10.82 -1.91
C ILE A 18 17.94 11.80 -1.28
N PHE A 19 16.73 11.34 -0.93
CA PHE A 19 15.65 12.15 -0.38
C PHE A 19 15.64 12.23 1.17
N ILE A 20 16.41 11.38 1.87
CA ILE A 20 16.45 11.34 3.35
C ILE A 20 17.31 12.49 3.93
N LYS A 21 18.04 13.26 3.11
CA LYS A 21 18.80 14.42 3.61
C LYS A 21 17.87 15.62 3.83
N PRO A 22 17.76 16.16 5.06
CA PRO A 22 16.91 17.30 5.33
C PRO A 22 17.48 18.53 4.64
N THR A 23 16.86 18.95 3.53
CA THR A 23 17.14 20.26 2.95
C THR A 23 16.44 21.30 3.80
N GLY A 24 17.24 22.02 4.59
CA GLY A 24 16.80 23.24 5.24
C GLY A 24 16.35 24.28 4.20
N ASP A 25 15.24 24.93 4.53
CA ASP A 25 14.75 26.22 4.05
C ASP A 25 13.59 26.32 3.04
N THR A 26 12.60 27.09 3.51
CA THR A 26 11.41 27.71 2.91
C THR A 26 10.24 26.82 2.46
N LYS A 27 9.11 27.07 3.13
CA LYS A 27 7.87 26.28 3.24
C LYS A 27 6.98 26.21 1.99
N LEU A 28 7.44 26.71 0.84
CA LEU A 28 6.64 26.78 -0.41
C LEU A 28 7.39 26.22 -1.63
N GLU A 29 8.72 26.36 -1.73
CA GLU A 29 9.51 25.65 -2.75
C GLU A 29 9.70 24.17 -2.39
N SER A 30 9.66 23.84 -1.09
CA SER A 30 9.68 22.48 -0.56
C SER A 30 8.45 21.66 -0.97
N ILE A 31 7.27 22.28 -1.13
CA ILE A 31 6.04 21.56 -1.52
C ILE A 31 6.08 21.20 -3.01
N LEU A 32 6.55 22.10 -3.89
CA LEU A 32 6.60 21.87 -5.34
C LEU A 32 7.70 20.87 -5.74
N ILE A 33 8.83 20.88 -5.04
CA ILE A 33 9.90 19.87 -5.19
C ILE A 33 9.48 18.52 -4.58
N ALA A 34 8.66 18.50 -3.52
CA ALA A 34 8.13 17.29 -2.91
C ALA A 34 6.97 16.63 -3.68
N THR A 35 6.42 17.27 -4.72
CA THR A 35 5.32 16.68 -5.51
C THR A 35 5.80 16.12 -6.86
N GLU A 36 6.65 16.82 -7.62
CA GLU A 36 6.99 16.40 -8.99
C GLU A 36 8.19 15.44 -9.08
N LEU A 37 9.22 15.63 -8.25
CA LEU A 37 10.40 14.76 -8.22
C LEU A 37 10.10 13.36 -7.66
N PRO A 38 9.31 13.20 -6.58
CA PRO A 38 8.94 11.88 -6.10
C PRO A 38 8.07 11.10 -7.09
N LEU A 39 7.15 11.77 -7.80
CA LEU A 39 6.30 11.13 -8.82
C LEU A 39 7.11 10.54 -9.99
N PHE A 40 8.12 11.26 -10.49
CA PHE A 40 9.01 10.75 -11.53
C PHE A 40 9.80 9.51 -11.06
N LEU A 41 10.22 9.51 -9.80
CA LEU A 41 10.94 8.38 -9.20
C LEU A 41 10.02 7.16 -9.02
N PHE A 42 8.77 7.34 -8.62
CA PHE A 42 7.79 6.25 -8.53
C PHE A 42 7.46 5.65 -9.89
N ASP A 43 7.34 6.48 -10.93
CA ASP A 43 7.11 5.99 -12.30
C ASP A 43 8.34 5.21 -12.83
N LYS A 44 9.57 5.61 -12.49
CA LYS A 44 10.77 4.80 -12.77
C LYS A 44 10.82 3.50 -11.98
N GLN A 45 10.46 3.54 -10.70
CA GLN A 45 10.38 2.35 -9.85
C GLN A 45 9.37 1.34 -10.42
N PHE A 46 8.25 1.84 -10.93
CA PHE A 46 7.26 1.03 -11.64
C PHE A 46 7.82 0.36 -12.89
N GLU A 47 8.53 1.11 -13.74
CA GLU A 47 9.15 0.58 -14.96
C GLU A 47 10.14 -0.54 -14.64
N ILE A 48 10.88 -0.37 -13.55
CA ILE A 48 11.83 -1.34 -13.02
C ILE A 48 11.11 -2.60 -12.48
N ILE A 49 10.12 -2.45 -11.60
CA ILE A 49 9.39 -3.57 -10.96
C ILE A 49 8.71 -4.44 -12.02
N ASN A 50 8.21 -3.83 -13.09
CA ASN A 50 7.52 -4.53 -14.18
C ASN A 50 8.43 -4.97 -15.33
N ALA A 51 9.75 -4.82 -15.19
CA ALA A 51 10.74 -5.11 -16.23
C ALA A 51 10.46 -4.42 -17.58
N ILE A 52 9.88 -3.22 -17.54
CA ILE A 52 9.77 -2.30 -18.68
C ILE A 52 11.14 -1.65 -18.94
N TYR A 53 11.89 -1.38 -17.87
CA TYR A 53 13.24 -0.82 -17.90
C TYR A 53 14.22 -1.69 -17.11
N GLU A 54 15.36 -2.03 -17.73
CA GLU A 54 16.48 -2.71 -17.07
C GLU A 54 17.56 -1.65 -16.75
N PRO A 55 17.88 -1.40 -15.46
CA PRO A 55 18.89 -0.43 -15.08
C PRO A 55 20.26 -0.76 -15.68
N MET A 56 21.02 0.26 -16.05
CA MET A 56 22.41 0.08 -16.51
C MET A 56 23.35 -0.16 -15.31
N GLU A 57 24.46 -0.88 -15.52
CA GLU A 57 25.45 -1.18 -14.45
C GLU A 57 25.94 0.08 -13.70
N GLU A 58 26.05 1.22 -14.38
CA GLU A 58 26.46 2.51 -13.77
C GLU A 58 25.40 3.09 -12.80
N GLU A 59 24.11 2.81 -13.02
CA GLU A 59 23.04 3.26 -12.12
C GLU A 59 23.02 2.44 -10.82
N CYS A 60 23.45 1.17 -10.91
CA CYS A 60 23.53 0.21 -9.80
C CYS A 60 24.77 0.37 -8.92
N GLU A 61 25.75 1.19 -9.31
CA GLU A 61 26.99 1.36 -8.53
C GLU A 61 26.75 2.26 -7.30
N TRP A 62 26.68 1.63 -6.12
CA TRP A 62 26.65 2.31 -4.81
C TRP A 62 28.00 2.96 -4.53
N LYS A 63 28.02 4.24 -4.13
CA LYS A 63 29.20 4.83 -3.50
C LYS A 63 29.01 4.68 -1.99
N PRO A 64 29.70 3.73 -1.33
CA PRO A 64 29.55 3.54 0.11
C PRO A 64 29.96 4.81 0.84
N ASP A 65 29.05 5.30 1.69
CA ASP A 65 29.42 6.29 2.69
C ASP A 65 30.36 5.62 3.71
N GLU A 66 31.15 6.41 4.44
CA GLU A 66 32.20 5.87 5.33
C GLU A 66 31.65 4.91 6.42
N GLU A 67 30.35 4.97 6.72
CA GLU A 67 29.66 4.08 7.66
C GLU A 67 29.39 2.68 7.06
N ASP A 68 29.08 2.58 5.77
CA ASP A 68 28.88 1.30 5.06
C ASP A 68 30.20 0.52 4.96
N LYS A 69 31.33 1.21 4.78
CA LYS A 69 32.66 0.60 4.80
C LYS A 69 32.98 -0.10 6.11
N ILE A 70 32.43 0.40 7.23
CA ILE A 70 32.65 -0.17 8.55
C ILE A 70 31.80 -1.43 8.74
N LEU A 71 30.56 -1.43 8.25
CA LEU A 71 29.66 -2.60 8.29
C LEU A 71 30.15 -3.73 7.36
N GLU A 72 30.68 -3.38 6.19
CA GLU A 72 31.23 -4.32 5.22
C GLU A 72 32.51 -4.99 5.73
N GLN A 73 33.37 -4.26 6.45
CA GLN A 73 34.52 -4.82 7.17
C GLN A 73 34.14 -5.76 8.32
N LEU A 74 32.94 -5.60 8.90
CA LEU A 74 32.41 -6.49 9.93
C LEU A 74 31.79 -7.75 9.33
N LYS A 75 31.08 -7.63 8.20
CA LYS A 75 30.51 -8.78 7.45
C LYS A 75 31.61 -9.64 6.81
N GLU A 76 32.70 -9.05 6.33
CA GLU A 76 33.82 -9.78 5.70
C GLU A 76 34.56 -10.73 6.67
N LYS A 77 34.48 -10.46 7.98
CA LYS A 77 35.06 -11.33 9.03
C LYS A 77 34.20 -12.56 9.37
N ALA A 78 33.01 -12.70 8.78
CA ALA A 78 32.08 -13.79 9.06
C ALA A 78 31.59 -14.49 7.78
N LYS A 79 32.50 -14.87 6.87
CA LYS A 79 32.14 -15.73 5.73
C LYS A 79 31.89 -17.18 6.17
N ILE A 80 30.75 -17.73 5.73
CA ILE A 80 30.62 -19.14 5.34
C ILE A 80 30.03 -19.15 3.92
N GLU A 81 30.63 -19.99 3.07
CA GLU A 81 30.32 -20.21 1.66
C GLU A 81 28.98 -20.93 1.47
N GLU A 82 28.25 -20.62 0.38
CA GLU A 82 27.44 -21.63 -0.32
C GLU A 82 27.50 -21.46 -1.84
N GLU A 83 27.55 -22.62 -2.50
CA GLU A 83 27.78 -22.84 -3.92
C GLU A 83 26.57 -22.53 -4.81
N LYS A 84 26.87 -22.12 -6.05
CA LYS A 84 25.89 -21.91 -7.13
C LYS A 84 25.25 -23.22 -7.58
N LYS A 85 23.95 -23.17 -7.85
CA LYS A 85 23.29 -24.10 -8.77
C LYS A 85 22.31 -23.34 -9.65
N ASP A 86 22.70 -23.18 -10.91
CA ASP A 86 21.85 -22.68 -11.99
C ASP A 86 20.82 -23.76 -12.38
N GLU A 87 19.54 -23.39 -12.32
CA GLU A 87 18.50 -23.99 -13.15
C GLU A 87 17.88 -22.85 -13.95
N GLU A 88 18.04 -22.88 -15.28
CA GLU A 88 17.30 -22.07 -16.24
C GLU A 88 15.79 -22.35 -16.05
N LYS A 89 15.15 -21.56 -15.21
CA LYS A 89 13.71 -21.30 -15.29
C LYS A 89 13.57 -20.03 -16.11
N GLU A 90 12.62 -20.00 -17.04
CA GLU A 90 12.25 -18.80 -17.79
C GLU A 90 12.25 -17.61 -16.83
N GLU A 91 13.15 -16.64 -17.08
CA GLU A 91 13.33 -15.51 -16.18
C GLU A 91 11.98 -14.82 -16.01
N PRO A 92 11.45 -14.70 -14.77
CA PRO A 92 10.19 -14.01 -14.55
C PRO A 92 10.33 -12.57 -15.04
N ILE A 93 9.36 -12.13 -15.84
CA ILE A 93 9.26 -10.74 -16.30
C ILE A 93 8.88 -9.90 -15.08
N GLY A 94 9.83 -9.11 -14.57
CA GLY A 94 9.66 -8.24 -13.41
C GLY A 94 9.80 -8.96 -12.06
N ILE A 95 9.38 -8.29 -10.99
CA ILE A 95 9.34 -8.88 -9.64
C ILE A 95 7.95 -9.51 -9.42
N PRO A 96 7.84 -10.85 -9.43
CA PRO A 96 6.56 -11.51 -9.25
C PRO A 96 6.02 -11.24 -7.83
N GLU A 97 4.71 -11.06 -7.73
CA GLU A 97 3.98 -10.93 -6.46
C GLU A 97 4.46 -9.76 -5.58
N PHE A 98 5.13 -8.75 -6.14
CA PHE A 98 5.73 -7.63 -5.40
C PHE A 98 4.78 -7.00 -4.37
N TRP A 99 3.64 -6.48 -4.83
CA TRP A 99 2.66 -5.85 -3.93
C TRP A 99 1.98 -6.86 -3.01
N LEU A 100 1.74 -8.09 -3.46
CA LEU A 100 1.18 -9.13 -2.60
C LEU A 100 2.11 -9.44 -1.41
N THR A 101 3.43 -9.52 -1.66
CA THR A 101 4.42 -9.72 -0.59
C THR A 101 4.43 -8.54 0.38
N ILE A 102 4.36 -7.30 -0.11
CA ILE A 102 4.25 -6.12 0.76
C ILE A 102 2.99 -6.18 1.63
N PHE A 103 1.84 -6.53 1.04
CA PHE A 103 0.58 -6.68 1.78
C PHE A 103 0.67 -7.75 2.88
N LYS A 104 1.53 -8.76 2.72
CA LYS A 104 1.76 -9.79 3.75
C LYS A 104 2.78 -9.40 4.81
N ASN A 105 3.73 -8.54 4.45
CA ASN A 105 4.82 -8.12 5.34
C ASN A 105 4.43 -6.93 6.22
N VAL A 106 3.43 -6.13 5.83
CA VAL A 106 2.92 -5.01 6.63
C VAL A 106 1.74 -5.50 7.45
N ASP A 107 1.82 -5.38 8.77
CA ASP A 107 0.81 -5.95 9.68
C ASP A 107 -0.58 -5.35 9.42
N LEU A 108 -0.65 -4.01 9.30
CA LEU A 108 -1.88 -3.27 8.99
C LEU A 108 -2.58 -3.75 7.70
N LEU A 109 -1.81 -4.12 6.66
CA LEU A 109 -2.38 -4.61 5.39
C LEU A 109 -2.70 -6.11 5.44
N SER A 110 -1.90 -6.87 6.19
CA SER A 110 -2.03 -8.31 6.35
C SER A 110 -3.31 -8.68 7.09
N ASP A 111 -3.71 -7.87 8.08
CA ASP A 111 -4.95 -8.06 8.84
C ASP A 111 -6.22 -8.01 7.97
N MET A 112 -6.20 -7.22 6.89
CA MET A 112 -7.30 -7.15 5.94
C MET A 112 -7.30 -8.29 4.92
N LEU A 113 -6.18 -8.98 4.75
CA LEU A 113 -5.95 -9.91 3.66
C LEU A 113 -6.54 -11.29 3.96
N GLN A 114 -7.37 -11.80 3.06
CA GLN A 114 -7.91 -13.16 3.14
C GLN A 114 -7.29 -14.09 2.09
N GLU A 115 -7.30 -15.41 2.35
CA GLU A 115 -6.71 -16.42 1.44
C GLU A 115 -7.26 -16.34 -0.01
N HIS A 116 -8.51 -15.94 -0.16
CA HIS A 116 -9.18 -15.85 -1.46
C HIS A 116 -8.88 -14.54 -2.20
N ASP A 117 -8.30 -13.54 -1.52
CA ASP A 117 -7.88 -12.26 -2.10
C ASP A 117 -6.51 -12.38 -2.77
N GLU A 118 -5.61 -13.21 -2.23
CA GLU A 118 -4.24 -13.35 -2.74
C GLU A 118 -4.17 -13.62 -4.25
N PRO A 119 -4.95 -14.55 -4.83
CA PRO A 119 -4.91 -14.82 -6.27
C PRO A 119 -5.27 -13.60 -7.12
N ILE A 120 -6.02 -12.65 -6.56
CA ILE A 120 -6.43 -11.41 -7.23
C ILE A 120 -5.30 -10.39 -7.12
N LEU A 121 -4.71 -10.23 -5.93
CA LEU A 121 -3.60 -9.32 -5.68
C LEU A 121 -2.31 -9.69 -6.42
N LYS A 122 -2.14 -10.95 -6.85
CA LYS A 122 -1.05 -11.34 -7.78
C LYS A 122 -1.06 -10.55 -9.09
N HIS A 123 -2.23 -10.04 -9.48
CA HIS A 123 -2.38 -9.22 -10.68
C HIS A 123 -2.14 -7.72 -10.43
N LEU A 124 -1.93 -7.29 -9.19
CA LEU A 124 -1.62 -5.90 -8.86
C LEU A 124 -0.17 -5.57 -9.26
N LYS A 125 -0.02 -4.59 -10.14
CA LYS A 125 1.28 -4.18 -10.69
C LYS A 125 1.83 -2.91 -10.06
N TYR A 126 0.93 -2.00 -9.71
CA TYR A 126 1.33 -0.67 -9.28
C TYR A 126 0.27 -0.01 -8.45
N ILE A 127 0.71 0.79 -7.49
CA ILE A 127 -0.16 1.70 -6.74
C ILE A 127 0.36 3.11 -7.04
N LYS A 128 -0.42 3.88 -7.80
CA LYS A 128 -0.07 5.26 -8.14
C LYS A 128 -0.86 6.20 -7.23
N MET A 129 -0.20 7.21 -6.69
CA MET A 129 -0.85 8.31 -5.99
C MET A 129 -1.00 9.51 -6.92
N LYS A 130 -2.16 10.17 -6.87
CA LYS A 130 -2.41 11.45 -7.55
C LYS A 130 -3.06 12.43 -6.59
N PHE A 131 -2.52 13.63 -6.47
CA PHE A 131 -3.18 14.73 -5.78
C PHE A 131 -4.17 15.42 -6.70
N SER A 132 -5.21 16.03 -6.12
CA SER A 132 -6.12 16.92 -6.84
C SER A 132 -5.40 18.18 -7.31
N ASP A 133 -5.88 18.73 -8.43
CA ASP A 133 -5.40 20.01 -8.96
C ASP A 133 -5.66 21.16 -7.96
N ALA A 134 -4.87 22.23 -8.05
CA ALA A 134 -4.94 23.38 -7.15
C ALA A 134 -6.32 24.09 -7.13
N ASP A 135 -7.13 23.91 -8.17
CA ASP A 135 -8.46 24.51 -8.30
C ASP A 135 -9.58 23.65 -7.68
N GLN A 136 -9.25 22.49 -7.09
CA GLN A 136 -10.20 21.55 -6.50
C GLN A 136 -9.98 21.40 -4.98
N PRO A 137 -11.00 20.98 -4.22
CA PRO A 137 -10.82 20.65 -2.80
C PRO A 137 -9.70 19.63 -2.62
N MET A 138 -8.81 19.88 -1.65
CA MET A 138 -7.63 19.05 -1.44
C MET A 138 -8.02 17.59 -1.22
N SER A 139 -7.52 16.73 -2.09
CA SER A 139 -7.72 15.28 -2.02
C SER A 139 -6.57 14.56 -2.70
N PHE A 140 -6.43 13.28 -2.40
CA PHE A 140 -5.56 12.39 -3.17
C PHE A 140 -6.28 11.10 -3.52
N VAL A 141 -5.86 10.50 -4.62
CA VAL A 141 -6.40 9.27 -5.18
C VAL A 141 -5.28 8.24 -5.23
N LEU A 142 -5.53 7.09 -4.61
CA LEU A 142 -4.76 5.87 -4.79
C LEU A 142 -5.36 5.09 -5.96
N GLU A 143 -4.58 4.88 -6.99
CA GLU A 143 -4.92 4.11 -8.19
C GLU A 143 -4.20 2.76 -8.14
N PHE A 144 -4.96 1.67 -8.06
CA PHE A 144 -4.41 0.32 -8.02
C PHE A 144 -4.46 -0.26 -9.43
N HIS A 145 -3.32 -0.36 -10.11
CA HIS A 145 -3.26 -0.83 -11.49
C HIS A 145 -3.14 -2.36 -11.52
N PHE A 146 -4.18 -3.01 -12.02
CA PHE A 146 -4.22 -4.46 -12.19
C PHE A 146 -4.01 -4.85 -13.66
N GLU A 147 -3.31 -5.96 -13.87
CA GLU A 147 -3.34 -6.63 -15.16
C GLU A 147 -4.74 -7.19 -15.46
N PRO A 148 -5.11 -7.30 -16.75
CA PRO A 148 -6.34 -7.98 -17.16
C PRO A 148 -6.43 -9.39 -16.54
N SER A 149 -7.38 -9.58 -15.62
CA SER A 149 -7.54 -10.81 -14.84
C SER A 149 -8.91 -11.45 -15.06
N GLU A 150 -9.14 -12.66 -14.54
CA GLU A 150 -10.45 -13.33 -14.61
C GLU A 150 -11.44 -12.88 -13.52
N TYR A 151 -11.05 -11.96 -12.62
CA TYR A 151 -11.82 -11.61 -11.42
C TYR A 151 -12.78 -10.45 -11.61
N PHE A 152 -12.32 -9.33 -12.17
CA PHE A 152 -13.13 -8.13 -12.44
C PHE A 152 -12.70 -7.49 -13.78
N THR A 153 -13.47 -6.49 -14.23
CA THR A 153 -13.19 -5.79 -15.50
C THR A 153 -12.48 -4.45 -15.33
N ASN A 154 -12.46 -3.88 -14.12
CA ASN A 154 -11.71 -2.66 -13.83
C ASN A 154 -10.22 -2.89 -14.09
N GLU A 155 -9.57 -1.96 -14.77
CA GLU A 155 -8.10 -1.97 -14.90
C GLU A 155 -7.46 -1.24 -13.72
N VAL A 156 -8.14 -0.20 -13.21
CA VAL A 156 -7.61 0.67 -12.15
C VAL A 156 -8.69 0.96 -11.10
N PRO A 157 -8.94 0.05 -10.14
CA PRO A 157 -9.69 0.40 -8.94
C PRO A 157 -9.06 1.58 -8.20
N THR A 158 -9.88 2.50 -7.72
CA THR A 158 -9.43 3.74 -7.07
C THR A 158 -9.99 3.91 -5.67
N LYS A 159 -9.19 4.55 -4.81
CA LYS A 159 -9.60 5.00 -3.49
C LYS A 159 -9.23 6.47 -3.35
N THR A 160 -10.21 7.31 -3.03
CA THR A 160 -10.04 8.75 -2.89
C THR A 160 -10.18 9.16 -1.43
N TYR A 161 -9.25 9.97 -0.95
CA TYR A 161 -9.27 10.58 0.37
C TYR A 161 -9.42 12.09 0.23
N ARG A 162 -10.38 12.66 0.95
CA ARG A 162 -10.58 14.11 1.05
C ARG A 162 -9.81 14.62 2.25
N MET A 163 -9.05 15.69 2.06
CA MET A 163 -8.21 16.25 3.11
C MET A 163 -8.66 17.66 3.49
N ARG A 164 -8.43 18.01 4.75
CA ARG A 164 -8.44 19.40 5.22
C ARG A 164 -6.99 19.85 5.38
N SER A 165 -6.64 20.98 4.79
CA SER A 165 -5.29 21.59 4.90
C SER A 165 -5.29 23.02 5.42
N GLU A 166 -6.47 23.60 5.58
CA GLU A 166 -6.65 24.95 6.08
C GLU A 166 -7.36 24.91 7.44
N PRO A 167 -6.99 25.82 8.36
CA PRO A 167 -7.68 25.94 9.64
C PRO A 167 -9.13 26.34 9.42
N ASP A 168 -10.01 25.87 10.30
CA ASP A 168 -11.42 26.25 10.28
C ASP A 168 -11.56 27.71 10.72
N ASP A 169 -12.25 28.55 9.96
CA ASP A 169 -12.52 29.94 10.32
C ASP A 169 -13.26 30.06 11.67
N SER A 170 -14.05 29.05 12.02
CA SER A 170 -14.83 29.01 13.26
C SER A 170 -14.06 28.46 14.46
N ASP A 171 -13.04 27.62 14.22
CA ASP A 171 -12.13 27.11 15.25
C ASP A 171 -10.69 26.97 14.71
N PRO A 172 -9.94 28.08 14.59
CA PRO A 172 -8.61 28.05 13.97
C PRO A 172 -7.56 27.29 14.78
N PHE A 173 -7.82 27.07 16.07
CA PHE A 173 -6.88 26.40 16.98
C PHE A 173 -7.06 24.87 17.00
N SER A 174 -8.12 24.34 16.40
CA SER A 174 -8.30 22.90 16.25
C SER A 174 -7.49 22.31 15.08
N PHE A 175 -6.78 23.14 14.31
CA PHE A 175 -6.00 22.69 13.17
C PHE A 175 -4.64 22.15 13.63
N ASP A 176 -4.52 20.82 13.62
CA ASP A 176 -3.28 20.10 13.99
C ASP A 176 -2.42 19.71 12.77
N GLY A 177 -2.86 20.08 11.56
CA GLY A 177 -2.18 19.76 10.31
C GLY A 177 -3.12 19.19 9.25
N PRO A 178 -2.57 18.69 8.13
CA PRO A 178 -3.36 18.02 7.11
C PRO A 178 -4.02 16.74 7.66
N GLU A 179 -5.35 16.67 7.57
CA GLU A 179 -6.14 15.55 8.11
C GLU A 179 -7.06 14.95 7.04
N ILE A 180 -7.23 13.63 7.04
CA ILE A 180 -8.22 12.94 6.22
C ILE A 180 -9.62 13.16 6.81
N MET A 181 -10.50 13.83 6.07
CA MET A 181 -11.87 14.14 6.47
C MET A 181 -12.89 13.07 6.04
N GLY A 182 -12.51 12.22 5.10
CA GLY A 182 -13.42 11.25 4.51
C GLY A 182 -12.78 10.50 3.35
N CYS A 183 -13.33 9.33 3.06
CA CYS A 183 -12.88 8.51 1.95
C CYS A 183 -14.06 8.06 1.06
N THR A 184 -13.76 7.84 -0.21
CA THR A 184 -14.71 7.27 -1.18
C THR A 184 -13.96 6.25 -2.02
N GLY A 185 -14.46 5.03 -2.08
CA GLY A 185 -13.89 4.00 -2.94
C GLY A 185 -14.51 3.97 -4.34
N CYS A 186 -14.27 2.87 -5.06
CA CYS A 186 -14.80 2.64 -6.40
C CYS A 186 -15.58 1.32 -6.45
N GLN A 187 -16.63 1.27 -7.28
CA GLN A 187 -17.34 0.01 -7.49
C GLN A 187 -16.49 -0.96 -8.32
N ILE A 188 -16.23 -2.15 -7.76
CA ILE A 188 -15.55 -3.24 -8.48
C ILE A 188 -16.58 -4.03 -9.30
N ASP A 189 -16.35 -4.09 -10.61
CA ASP A 189 -17.16 -4.81 -11.58
C ASP A 189 -16.72 -6.27 -11.67
N TRP A 190 -17.09 -7.02 -10.64
CA TRP A 190 -16.80 -8.45 -10.53
C TRP A 190 -17.38 -9.26 -11.68
N LYS A 191 -16.55 -10.13 -12.25
CA LYS A 191 -16.97 -11.16 -13.22
C LYS A 191 -17.84 -12.21 -12.51
N LYS A 192 -18.66 -12.90 -13.30
CA LYS A 192 -19.68 -13.82 -12.79
C LYS A 192 -19.08 -14.90 -11.88
N GLY A 193 -19.48 -14.90 -10.61
CA GLY A 193 -19.05 -15.89 -9.61
C GLY A 193 -17.65 -15.69 -9.05
N LYS A 194 -17.03 -14.53 -9.32
CA LYS A 194 -15.69 -14.17 -8.84
C LYS A 194 -15.69 -13.08 -7.78
N ASN A 195 -16.87 -12.58 -7.40
CA ASN A 195 -17.00 -11.63 -6.30
C ASN A 195 -16.66 -12.31 -4.97
N VAL A 196 -15.53 -11.91 -4.39
CA VAL A 196 -15.02 -12.43 -3.11
C VAL A 196 -15.56 -11.70 -1.88
N THR A 197 -16.08 -10.48 -2.05
CA THR A 197 -16.69 -9.69 -0.96
C THR A 197 -18.07 -10.21 -0.56
N LEU A 198 -18.61 -11.18 -1.30
CA LEU A 198 -19.91 -11.78 -1.06
C LEU A 198 -19.80 -13.31 -1.00
N ARG A 199 -20.44 -13.91 0.02
CA ARG A 199 -20.57 -15.37 0.12
C ARG A 199 -22.03 -15.81 0.03
N THR A 200 -22.23 -16.97 -0.58
CA THR A 200 -23.56 -17.53 -0.81
C THR A 200 -23.90 -18.63 0.21
N ILE A 201 -24.90 -18.38 1.05
CA ILE A 201 -25.38 -19.33 2.07
C ILE A 201 -26.67 -19.99 1.58
N LYS A 202 -26.68 -21.31 1.44
CA LYS A 202 -27.86 -22.10 1.08
C LYS A 202 -28.62 -22.52 2.34
N LYS A 203 -29.79 -21.91 2.59
CA LYS A 203 -30.67 -22.27 3.70
C LYS A 203 -31.80 -23.17 3.20
N LYS A 204 -31.85 -24.42 3.69
CA LYS A 204 -32.97 -25.32 3.41
C LYS A 204 -34.18 -24.87 4.23
N GLN A 205 -35.24 -24.48 3.55
CA GLN A 205 -36.53 -24.15 4.16
C GLN A 205 -37.56 -25.23 3.82
N LYS A 206 -38.27 -25.71 4.83
CA LYS A 206 -39.35 -26.67 4.66
C LYS A 206 -40.67 -25.90 4.63
N HIS A 207 -41.39 -25.97 3.50
CA HIS A 207 -42.69 -25.31 3.38
C HIS A 207 -43.70 -25.97 4.32
N LYS A 208 -44.29 -25.21 5.25
CA LYS A 208 -45.35 -25.70 6.13
C LYS A 208 -46.56 -26.08 5.26
N GLY A 209 -46.91 -27.36 5.21
CA GLY A 209 -48.08 -27.88 4.50
C GLY A 209 -47.82 -28.75 3.25
N ARG A 210 -46.70 -28.60 2.53
CA ARG A 210 -46.46 -29.34 1.26
C ARG A 210 -45.37 -30.41 1.34
N GLY A 211 -44.65 -30.52 2.46
CA GLY A 211 -43.58 -31.50 2.65
C GLY A 211 -42.31 -31.28 1.81
N THR A 212 -42.39 -30.47 0.75
CA THR A 212 -41.27 -30.12 -0.14
C THR A 212 -40.26 -29.21 0.55
N VAL A 213 -38.97 -29.58 0.47
CA VAL A 213 -37.83 -28.78 0.95
C VAL A 213 -37.36 -27.89 -0.19
N CYS A 214 -37.46 -26.57 -0.03
CA CYS A 214 -36.91 -25.60 -0.97
C CYS A 214 -35.54 -25.12 -0.44
N THR A 215 -34.55 -25.01 -1.31
CA THR A 215 -33.25 -24.43 -0.94
C THR A 215 -33.28 -22.96 -1.32
N VAL A 216 -33.30 -22.07 -0.32
CA VAL A 216 -33.24 -20.62 -0.53
C VAL A 216 -31.78 -20.20 -0.43
N THR A 217 -31.30 -19.56 -1.49
CA THR A 217 -29.94 -19.04 -1.58
C THR A 217 -29.95 -17.60 -1.09
N LYS A 218 -29.21 -17.29 -0.01
CA LYS A 218 -29.03 -15.93 0.51
C LYS A 218 -27.56 -15.52 0.32
N THR A 219 -27.34 -14.37 -0.27
CA THR A 219 -26.01 -13.73 -0.33
C THR A 219 -25.80 -12.89 0.92
N VAL A 220 -24.62 -12.98 1.52
CA VAL A 220 -24.21 -12.17 2.68
C VAL A 220 -22.80 -11.60 2.42
N SER A 221 -22.44 -10.53 3.13
CA SER A 221 -21.08 -10.00 3.11
C SER A 221 -20.07 -11.07 3.54
N ASN A 222 -18.92 -11.02 2.91
CA ASN A 222 -17.76 -11.83 3.20
C ASN A 222 -16.59 -10.88 3.48
N ASP A 223 -15.75 -11.25 4.43
CA ASP A 223 -14.56 -10.50 4.73
C ASP A 223 -13.57 -10.62 3.57
N SER A 224 -12.91 -9.52 3.21
CA SER A 224 -12.05 -9.39 2.04
C SER A 224 -11.39 -8.01 2.03
N CYS A 225 -10.11 -7.94 1.66
CA CYS A 225 -9.40 -6.67 1.52
C CYS A 225 -10.06 -5.75 0.46
N PHE A 226 -10.80 -6.30 -0.49
CA PHE A 226 -11.50 -5.53 -1.52
C PHE A 226 -12.71 -4.75 -0.99
N ASN A 227 -13.13 -4.99 0.27
CA ASN A 227 -14.07 -4.11 0.97
C ASN A 227 -13.49 -2.70 1.18
N PHE A 228 -12.17 -2.54 1.13
CA PHE A 228 -11.50 -1.23 1.13
C PHE A 228 -12.00 -0.27 0.04
N PHE A 229 -12.46 -0.79 -1.10
CA PHE A 229 -13.02 0.02 -2.19
C PHE A 229 -14.51 0.35 -2.01
N ALA A 230 -15.14 -0.14 -0.95
CA ALA A 230 -16.54 0.13 -0.62
C ALA A 230 -16.66 0.51 0.87
N PRO A 231 -16.05 1.64 1.29
CA PRO A 231 -16.13 2.09 2.68
C PRO A 231 -17.59 2.33 3.08
N PRO A 232 -17.95 2.15 4.36
CA PRO A 232 -19.28 2.46 4.87
C PRO A 232 -19.70 3.91 4.57
N GLU A 233 -20.99 4.13 4.34
CA GLU A 233 -21.51 5.50 4.15
C GLU A 233 -21.65 6.19 5.50
N VAL A 234 -21.06 7.39 5.63
CA VAL A 234 -21.24 8.24 6.81
C VAL A 234 -22.58 8.98 6.70
N PRO A 235 -23.54 8.74 7.61
CA PRO A 235 -24.82 9.43 7.58
C PRO A 235 -24.67 10.92 7.91
N GLU A 236 -25.61 11.76 7.47
CA GLU A 236 -25.59 13.22 7.76
C GLU A 236 -25.62 13.53 9.26
N SER A 237 -26.14 12.63 10.09
CA SER A 237 -26.12 12.76 11.55
C SER A 237 -24.72 12.63 12.15
N GLY A 238 -23.77 12.04 11.43
CA GLY A 238 -22.43 11.69 11.93
C GLY A 238 -22.40 10.45 12.82
N ASP A 239 -23.55 9.91 13.22
CA ASP A 239 -23.66 8.72 14.07
C ASP A 239 -23.40 7.45 13.26
N LEU A 240 -22.19 6.90 13.37
CA LEU A 240 -21.84 5.57 12.88
C LEU A 240 -22.03 4.54 14.00
N ASP A 241 -22.19 3.27 13.65
CA ASP A 241 -22.08 2.21 14.65
C ASP A 241 -20.60 1.86 14.92
N ASP A 242 -20.31 1.26 16.08
CA ASP A 242 -18.95 0.93 16.51
C ASP A 242 -18.15 0.15 15.44
N ASP A 243 -18.83 -0.71 14.66
CA ASP A 243 -18.22 -1.49 13.58
C ASP A 243 -17.80 -0.59 12.40
N ALA A 244 -18.67 0.32 11.97
CA ALA A 244 -18.36 1.26 10.90
C ALA A 244 -17.29 2.28 11.31
N GLU A 245 -17.29 2.75 12.57
CA GLU A 245 -16.24 3.62 13.11
C GLU A 245 -14.87 2.93 13.07
N ALA A 246 -14.79 1.67 13.52
CA ALA A 246 -13.55 0.89 13.47
C ALA A 246 -13.05 0.69 12.03
N ILE A 247 -13.96 0.44 11.08
CA ILE A 247 -13.60 0.34 9.65
C ILE A 247 -13.03 1.67 9.14
N HIS A 248 -13.65 2.80 9.45
CA HIS A 248 -13.14 4.11 9.01
C HIS A 248 -11.79 4.46 9.64
N ALA A 249 -11.58 4.15 10.92
CA ALA A 249 -10.30 4.38 11.58
C ALA A 249 -9.16 3.61 10.89
N ALA A 250 -9.33 2.31 10.66
CA ALA A 250 -8.35 1.51 9.94
C ALA A 250 -8.14 2.00 8.49
N ASP A 251 -9.22 2.43 7.82
CA ASP A 251 -9.17 2.95 6.45
C ASP A 251 -8.35 4.24 6.34
N PHE A 252 -8.47 5.14 7.31
CA PHE A 252 -7.71 6.38 7.37
C PHE A 252 -6.25 6.14 7.76
N GLU A 253 -5.99 5.21 8.67
CA GLU A 253 -4.64 4.79 9.00
C GLU A 253 -3.90 4.27 7.76
N ILE A 254 -4.54 3.40 6.97
CA ILE A 254 -4.01 2.94 5.67
C ILE A 254 -3.87 4.11 4.69
N GLY A 255 -4.82 5.03 4.69
CA GLY A 255 -4.81 6.24 3.86
C GLY A 255 -3.61 7.15 4.12
N HIS A 256 -3.11 7.20 5.35
CA HIS A 256 -1.86 7.87 5.70
C HIS A 256 -0.64 7.01 5.37
N PHE A 257 -0.68 5.74 5.78
CA PHE A 257 0.49 4.86 5.78
C PHE A 257 0.95 4.48 4.35
N LEU A 258 0.01 4.26 3.42
CA LEU A 258 0.34 3.91 2.03
C LEU A 258 1.14 5.02 1.31
N PRO A 259 0.63 6.27 1.20
CA PRO A 259 1.38 7.39 0.63
C PRO A 259 2.69 7.74 1.34
N GLU A 260 2.68 7.77 2.67
CA GLU A 260 3.77 8.38 3.43
C GLU A 260 4.93 7.41 3.66
N ARG A 261 4.63 6.11 3.82
CA ARG A 261 5.63 5.10 4.18
C ARG A 261 5.76 4.00 3.14
N ILE A 262 4.67 3.31 2.81
CA ILE A 262 4.75 2.08 1.99
C ILE A 262 5.17 2.39 0.57
N ILE A 263 4.48 3.28 -0.16
CA ILE A 263 4.76 3.51 -1.58
C ILE A 263 6.22 3.99 -1.76
N PRO A 264 6.71 5.00 -0.99
CA PRO A 264 8.08 5.45 -1.12
C PRO A 264 9.12 4.39 -0.77
N ARG A 265 8.85 3.54 0.22
CA ARG A 265 9.79 2.53 0.74
C ARG A 265 9.39 1.10 0.37
N SER A 266 8.63 0.94 -0.71
CA SER A 266 7.98 -0.33 -1.05
C SER A 266 8.96 -1.48 -1.24
N VAL A 267 10.18 -1.19 -1.67
CA VAL A 267 11.28 -2.17 -1.74
C VAL A 267 11.68 -2.70 -0.37
N LEU A 268 11.82 -1.84 0.64
CA LEU A 268 12.18 -2.24 2.00
C LEU A 268 11.07 -3.08 2.64
N TYR A 269 9.81 -2.72 2.39
CA TYR A 269 8.66 -3.53 2.83
C TYR A 269 8.59 -4.87 2.09
N PHE A 270 8.96 -4.90 0.80
CA PHE A 270 9.02 -6.14 0.03
C PHE A 270 10.10 -7.09 0.57
N THR A 271 11.29 -6.58 0.90
CA THR A 271 12.39 -7.39 1.46
C THR A 271 12.15 -7.81 2.91
N GLY A 272 11.23 -7.15 3.61
CA GLY A 272 10.96 -7.37 5.03
C GLY A 272 12.06 -6.81 5.93
N GLU A 273 12.84 -5.85 5.42
CA GLU A 273 13.92 -5.18 6.17
C GLU A 273 13.40 -4.03 7.04
N VAL A 274 12.16 -3.59 6.81
CA VAL A 274 11.47 -2.68 7.72
C VAL A 274 11.04 -3.47 8.95
N ILE A 275 11.70 -3.21 10.07
CA ILE A 275 11.13 -3.53 11.38
C ILE A 275 10.10 -2.43 11.63
N GLU A 276 8.85 -2.80 11.90
CA GLU A 276 7.90 -1.86 12.49
C GLU A 276 8.47 -1.53 13.87
N ASP A 277 9.24 -0.44 13.95
CA ASP A 277 9.72 0.09 15.21
C ASP A 277 8.45 0.50 15.98
N ASP A 278 8.07 -0.32 16.96
CA ASP A 278 7.12 0.05 18.02
C ASP A 278 7.73 1.27 18.75
N ASP A 279 7.52 2.48 18.19
CA ASP A 279 7.91 3.78 18.74
C ASP A 279 7.11 4.15 20.02
N ASP A 280 6.73 3.15 20.83
CA ASP A 280 5.93 3.30 22.06
C ASP A 280 6.80 3.34 23.34
N ASP A 281 8.12 3.49 23.22
CA ASP A 281 9.05 3.59 24.37
C ASP A 281 9.69 5.00 24.51
N TYR A 282 8.97 6.06 24.13
CA TYR A 282 9.21 7.40 24.70
C TYR A 282 8.58 7.48 26.09
N ASP A 283 9.23 6.82 27.05
CA ASP A 283 8.93 6.95 28.47
C ASP A 283 9.12 8.44 28.87
N ASP A 284 8.01 9.06 29.20
CA ASP A 284 7.84 10.48 29.48
C ASP A 284 8.40 10.81 30.88
N GLU A 285 9.70 10.60 31.11
CA GLU A 285 10.39 11.09 32.32
C GLU A 285 10.79 12.57 32.16
N VAL A 286 9.78 13.44 32.14
CA VAL A 286 9.96 14.85 32.47
C VAL A 286 10.10 14.96 33.99
N LEU A 287 11.28 14.63 34.52
CA LEU A 287 11.65 14.95 35.89
C LEU A 287 11.73 16.48 36.04
N PHE A 288 10.64 17.06 36.54
CA PHE A 288 10.70 18.37 37.18
C PHE A 288 11.60 18.27 38.43
N THR A 289 12.78 18.87 38.36
CA THR A 289 13.54 19.30 39.55
C THR A 289 14.05 20.71 39.36
#